data_AF-A0A4R5DZ88-F1
#
_entry.id   AF-A0A4R5DZ88-F1
#
_cell.length_a   1.000
_cell.length_b   1.000
_cell.length_c   1.000
_cell.angle_alpha   90.00
_cell.angle_beta   90.00
_cell.angle_gamma   90.00
#
_symmetry.space_group_name_H-M   'P 1'
#
loop_
_entity.id
_entity.type
_entity.pdbx_description
1 polymer ?
#
loop_
_entity_poly.entity_id
_entity_poly.type
_entity_poly.pdbx_seq_one_letter_code
_entity_poly.pdbx_strand_id
1 'polypeptide(L)'
;LRADHERLAECLRRFPRHIRVAVEPRHASWWTDQTRRTLEHHGAALSWTDRLGQPQTPLWRTTDWLYLRLHEGPAQPWPHYDDETLQAWADELGAAEDAYVYFNNDPGGAAVRNALRFTELTARP
;
A
#
# COMPACT_ATOMS: atom_id res chain seq x y z
N LEU A 1 -13.57 -6.33 9.02
CA LEU A 1 -14.56 -5.41 9.62
C LEU A 1 -15.23 -4.63 8.52
N ARG A 2 -16.56 -4.49 8.55
CA ARG A 2 -17.30 -3.62 7.63
C ARG A 2 -17.01 -2.14 7.94
N ALA A 3 -17.41 -1.27 7.02
CA ALA A 3 -17.19 0.16 7.14
C ALA A 3 -17.93 0.76 8.33
N ASP A 4 -17.19 1.53 9.12
CA ASP A 4 -17.68 2.36 10.20
C ASP A 4 -16.86 3.65 10.17
N HIS A 5 -17.40 4.65 9.46
CA HIS A 5 -16.68 5.90 9.18
C HIS A 5 -16.51 6.76 10.43
N GLU A 6 -17.45 6.71 11.38
CA GLU A 6 -17.37 7.45 12.63
C GLU A 6 -16.25 6.90 13.51
N ARG A 7 -16.17 5.58 13.65
CA ARG A 7 -15.07 4.94 14.39
C ARG A 7 -13.72 5.18 13.74
N LEU A 8 -13.64 5.16 12.41
CA LEU A 8 -12.40 5.50 11.70
C LEU A 8 -11.96 6.94 12.03
N ALA A 9 -12.87 7.92 11.91
CA ALA A 9 -12.56 9.31 12.21
C ALA A 9 -12.22 9.53 13.70
N GLU A 10 -12.91 8.85 14.62
CA GLU A 10 -12.55 8.90 16.04
C GLU A 10 -11.15 8.35 16.29
N CYS A 11 -10.83 7.18 15.72
CA CYS A 11 -9.51 6.57 15.84
C CYS A 11 -8.41 7.50 15.32
N LEU A 12 -8.57 8.03 14.10
CA LEU A 12 -7.59 8.91 13.48
C LEU A 12 -7.36 10.21 14.27
N ARG A 13 -8.39 10.74 14.96
CA ARG A 13 -8.24 11.91 15.85
C ARG A 13 -7.38 11.65 17.07
N ARG A 14 -7.14 10.40 17.46
CA ARG A 14 -6.31 10.06 18.63
C ARG A 14 -4.80 10.19 18.34
N PHE A 15 -4.41 10.15 17.06
CA PHE A 15 -3.01 10.31 16.67
C PHE A 15 -2.61 11.79 16.65
N PRO A 16 -1.44 12.15 17.20
CA PRO A 16 -0.88 13.49 17.03
C PRO A 16 -0.67 13.81 15.54
N ARG A 17 -0.86 15.08 15.16
CA ARG A 17 -0.79 15.53 13.75
C ARG A 17 0.54 15.26 13.05
N HIS A 18 1.64 15.10 13.78
CA HIS A 18 2.96 14.83 13.23
C HIS A 18 3.23 13.33 13.00
N ILE A 19 2.34 12.44 13.46
CA ILE A 19 2.46 11.00 13.22
C ILE A 19 1.77 10.67 11.90
N ARG A 20 2.54 10.09 10.98
CA ARG A 20 2.01 9.52 9.74
C ARG A 20 1.26 8.22 10.05
N VAL A 21 0.03 8.12 9.57
CA VAL A 21 -0.82 6.94 9.76
C VAL A 21 -1.20 6.37 8.40
N ALA A 22 -0.98 5.07 8.21
CA ALA A 22 -1.53 4.31 7.09
C ALA A 22 -2.68 3.43 7.58
N VAL A 23 -3.77 3.36 6.81
CA VAL A 23 -4.95 2.55 7.13
C VAL A 23 -5.16 1.51 6.04
N GLU A 24 -5.33 0.25 6.43
CA GLU A 24 -5.56 -0.86 5.50
C GLU A 24 -6.93 -1.52 5.75
N PRO A 25 -8.02 -1.00 5.16
CA PRO A 25 -9.30 -1.68 5.21
C PRO A 25 -9.25 -2.97 4.36
N ARG A 26 -9.90 -4.04 4.83
CA ARG A 26 -9.89 -5.35 4.14
C ARG A 26 -11.28 -5.79 3.65
N HIS A 27 -12.25 -4.88 3.60
CA HIS A 27 -13.63 -5.21 3.21
C HIS A 27 -14.18 -4.19 2.21
N ALA A 28 -14.88 -4.66 1.19
CA ALA A 28 -15.32 -3.84 0.05
C ALA A 28 -16.23 -2.65 0.43
N SER A 29 -16.94 -2.75 1.55
CA SER A 29 -17.77 -1.64 2.07
C SER A 29 -16.99 -0.36 2.37
N TRP A 30 -15.66 -0.42 2.48
CA TRP A 30 -14.82 0.75 2.70
C TRP A 30 -14.53 1.55 1.43
N TRP A 31 -14.83 1.01 0.25
CA TRP A 31 -14.54 1.64 -1.04
C TRP A 31 -15.60 2.68 -1.40
N THR A 32 -15.71 3.72 -0.58
CA THR A 32 -16.64 4.84 -0.75
C THR A 32 -15.91 6.18 -0.70
N ASP A 33 -16.49 7.20 -1.34
CA ASP A 33 -15.97 8.58 -1.27
C ASP A 33 -15.88 9.10 0.17
N GLN A 34 -16.76 8.64 1.07
CA GLN A 34 -16.73 9.02 2.47
C GLN A 34 -15.46 8.50 3.17
N THR A 35 -15.04 7.26 2.92
CA THR A 35 -13.76 6.75 3.42
C THR A 35 -12.61 7.58 2.88
N ARG A 36 -12.58 7.81 1.56
CA ARG A 36 -11.52 8.60 0.91
C ARG A 36 -11.37 9.98 1.55
N ARG A 37 -12.47 10.73 1.68
CA ARG A 37 -12.48 12.07 2.29
C ARG A 37 -12.07 12.05 3.76
N THR A 38 -12.46 10.99 4.50
CA THR A 38 -12.05 10.84 5.91
C THR A 38 -10.53 10.68 6.01
N LEU A 39 -9.93 9.85 5.17
CA LEU A 39 -8.48 9.65 5.13
C LEU A 39 -7.76 10.95 4.72
N GLU A 40 -8.21 11.62 3.66
CA GLU A 40 -7.66 12.90 3.19
C GLU A 40 -7.73 13.98 4.28
N HIS A 41 -8.88 14.12 4.96
CA HIS A 41 -9.06 15.09 6.04
C HIS A 41 -8.09 14.90 7.20
N HIS A 42 -7.74 13.65 7.49
CA HIS A 42 -6.84 13.30 8.59
C HIS A 42 -5.36 13.20 8.16
N GLY A 43 -5.04 13.39 6.88
CA GLY A 43 -3.69 13.15 6.36
C GLY A 43 -3.24 11.70 6.57
N ALA A 44 -4.19 10.76 6.52
CA ALA A 44 -3.92 9.33 6.64
C ALA A 44 -3.80 8.69 5.26
N ALA A 45 -2.74 7.92 5.02
CA ALA A 45 -2.56 7.20 3.77
C ALA A 45 -3.51 6.00 3.72
N LEU A 46 -4.18 5.79 2.59
CA LEU A 46 -4.70 4.47 2.26
C LEU A 46 -3.53 3.54 2.00
N SER A 47 -3.43 2.44 2.74
CA SER A 47 -2.48 1.38 2.42
C SER A 47 -2.93 0.71 1.14
N TRP A 48 -2.18 0.93 0.07
CA TRP A 48 -2.33 0.16 -1.16
C TRP A 48 -1.90 -1.26 -0.88
N THR A 49 -2.64 -2.22 -1.43
CA THR A 49 -2.33 -3.62 -1.23
C THR A 49 -2.42 -4.38 -2.54
N ASP A 50 -1.52 -5.31 -2.70
CA ASP A 50 -1.41 -6.16 -3.87
C ASP A 50 -1.51 -7.64 -3.49
N ARG A 51 -2.07 -8.42 -4.41
CA ARG A 51 -1.98 -9.87 -4.45
C ARG A 51 -1.94 -10.34 -5.90
N LEU A 52 -0.95 -11.16 -6.24
CA LEU A 52 -0.70 -11.71 -7.57
C LEU A 52 -0.57 -10.63 -8.66
N GLY A 53 0.01 -9.48 -8.32
CA GLY A 53 0.16 -8.35 -9.25
C GLY A 53 -1.15 -7.58 -9.49
N GLN A 54 -2.19 -7.80 -8.67
CA GLN A 54 -3.47 -7.11 -8.77
C GLN A 54 -3.76 -6.27 -7.51
N PRO A 55 -4.11 -4.98 -7.66
CA PRO A 55 -4.58 -4.15 -6.56
C PRO A 55 -5.80 -4.78 -5.86
N GLN A 56 -5.73 -4.88 -4.53
CA GLN A 56 -6.86 -5.32 -3.69
C GLN A 56 -7.63 -4.14 -3.08
N THR A 57 -7.11 -2.94 -3.22
CA THR A 57 -7.66 -1.66 -2.75
C THR A 57 -7.75 -0.67 -3.93
N PRO A 58 -8.62 0.34 -3.87
CA PRO A 58 -8.49 1.50 -4.73
C PRO A 58 -7.09 2.13 -4.57
N LEU A 59 -6.53 2.68 -5.66
CA LEU A 59 -5.24 3.37 -5.65
C LEU A 59 -5.40 4.86 -5.35
N TRP A 60 -6.21 5.19 -4.34
CA TRP A 60 -6.42 6.59 -3.95
C TRP A 60 -5.16 7.13 -3.28
N ARG A 61 -4.67 8.25 -3.79
CA ARG A 61 -3.62 9.05 -3.15
C ARG A 61 -4.28 10.01 -2.16
N THR A 62 -4.39 9.59 -0.90
CA THR A 62 -5.06 10.37 0.17
C THR A 62 -4.09 11.29 0.94
N THR A 63 -2.80 11.20 0.61
CA THR A 63 -1.68 11.94 1.22
C THR A 63 -0.65 12.29 0.14
N ASP A 64 0.32 13.12 0.50
CA ASP A 64 1.52 13.46 -0.29
C ASP A 64 2.58 12.35 -0.30
N TRP A 65 2.50 11.39 0.64
CA TRP A 65 3.30 10.17 0.67
C TRP A 65 2.43 8.92 0.42
N LEU A 66 3.06 7.82 -0.01
CA LEU A 66 2.37 6.56 -0.30
C LEU A 66 2.78 5.42 0.65
N TYR A 67 1.88 4.45 0.81
CA TYR A 67 2.13 3.22 1.56
C TYR A 67 1.62 2.02 0.77
N LEU A 68 2.51 1.10 0.39
CA LEU A 68 2.20 -0.08 -0.41
C LEU A 68 2.62 -1.36 0.32
N ARG A 69 1.72 -2.36 0.36
CA ARG A 69 2.01 -3.70 0.88
C ARG A 69 1.78 -4.79 -0.16
N LEU A 70 2.86 -5.48 -0.52
CA LEU A 70 2.91 -6.55 -1.50
C LEU A 70 2.81 -7.90 -0.77
N HIS A 71 1.69 -8.61 -0.92
CA HIS A 71 1.39 -9.80 -0.10
C HIS A 71 1.80 -11.13 -0.73
N GLU A 72 1.75 -11.27 -2.06
CA GLU A 72 2.23 -12.45 -2.80
C GLU A 72 2.31 -12.11 -4.28
N GLY A 73 3.40 -12.51 -4.94
CA GLY A 73 3.58 -12.27 -6.37
C GLY A 73 3.11 -13.44 -7.23
N PRO A 74 2.95 -13.22 -8.55
CA PRO A 74 2.48 -14.24 -9.48
C PRO A 74 3.58 -15.22 -9.94
N ALA A 75 4.86 -14.95 -9.61
CA ALA A 75 5.99 -15.71 -10.13
C ALA A 75 6.18 -17.06 -9.42
N GLN A 76 6.89 -17.95 -10.10
CA GLN A 76 7.34 -19.23 -9.57
C GLN A 76 8.84 -19.20 -9.23
N PRO A 77 9.26 -19.79 -8.10
CA PRO A 77 8.42 -20.43 -7.08
C PRO A 77 7.54 -19.43 -6.32
N TRP A 78 6.34 -19.84 -5.91
CA TRP A 78 5.52 -19.02 -5.00
C TRP A 78 6.29 -18.71 -3.70
N PRO A 79 6.16 -17.51 -3.09
CA PRO A 79 5.29 -16.37 -3.45
C PRO A 79 6.06 -15.22 -4.12
N HIS A 80 7.02 -15.53 -4.98
CA HIS A 80 7.89 -14.51 -5.58
C HIS A 80 7.16 -13.58 -6.56
N TYR A 81 7.71 -12.40 -6.78
CA TYR A 81 7.31 -11.48 -7.83
C TYR A 81 8.32 -11.57 -8.98
N ASP A 82 7.85 -11.41 -10.21
CA ASP A 82 8.70 -11.22 -11.38
C ASP A 82 9.00 -9.73 -11.60
N ASP A 83 10.03 -9.45 -12.39
CA ASP A 83 10.46 -8.08 -12.67
C ASP A 83 9.39 -7.25 -13.38
N GLU A 84 8.55 -7.86 -14.22
CA GLU A 84 7.47 -7.16 -14.92
C GLU A 84 6.44 -6.62 -13.92
N THR A 85 6.00 -7.46 -12.97
CA THR A 85 5.06 -7.06 -11.92
C THR A 85 5.68 -6.02 -10.99
N LEU A 86 6.96 -6.18 -10.63
CA LEU A 86 7.67 -5.20 -9.81
C LEU A 86 7.82 -3.85 -10.54
N GLN A 87 8.15 -3.85 -11.83
CA GLN A 87 8.26 -2.64 -12.62
C GLN A 87 6.91 -1.92 -12.74
N ALA A 88 5.82 -2.67 -12.96
CA ALA A 88 4.48 -2.08 -13.01
C ALA A 88 4.12 -1.35 -11.70
N TRP A 89 4.48 -1.92 -10.55
CA TRP A 89 4.30 -1.25 -9.26
C TRP A 89 5.22 -0.04 -9.07
N ALA A 90 6.48 -0.11 -9.54
CA ALA A 90 7.38 1.03 -9.53
C ALA A 90 6.83 2.19 -10.38
N ASP A 91 6.29 1.89 -11.56
CA ASP A 91 5.68 2.86 -12.46
C ASP A 91 4.40 3.47 -11.86
N GLU A 92 3.57 2.66 -11.18
CA GLU A 92 2.35 3.13 -10.52
C GLU A 92 2.64 4.06 -9.33
N LEU A 93 3.73 3.82 -8.58
CA LEU A 93 4.23 4.78 -7.59
C LEU A 93 4.61 6.10 -8.28
N GLY A 94 5.16 6.00 -9.49
CA GLY A 94 5.48 7.13 -10.36
C GLY A 94 6.48 8.09 -9.72
N ALA A 95 6.27 9.39 -9.91
CA ALA A 95 7.13 10.43 -9.33
C ALA A 95 6.83 10.73 -7.85
N ALA A 96 6.21 9.81 -7.10
CA ALA A 96 6.02 10.01 -5.66
C ALA A 96 7.37 10.30 -4.99
N GLU A 97 7.46 11.45 -4.31
CA GLU A 97 8.70 11.85 -3.64
C GLU A 97 8.97 11.00 -2.40
N ASP A 98 7.91 10.45 -1.79
CA ASP A 98 7.96 9.73 -0.54
C ASP A 98 7.00 8.52 -0.58
N ALA A 99 7.56 7.31 -0.53
CA ALA A 99 6.79 6.08 -0.57
C ALA A 99 7.41 5.02 0.35
N TYR A 100 6.56 4.37 1.14
CA TYR A 100 6.94 3.24 1.97
C TYR A 100 6.38 1.96 1.36
N VAL A 101 7.28 1.08 0.91
CA VAL A 101 6.92 -0.17 0.24
C VAL A 101 7.38 -1.35 1.09
N TYR A 102 6.44 -2.20 1.49
CA TYR A 102 6.69 -3.37 2.31
C TYR A 102 6.29 -4.65 1.59
N PHE A 103 7.22 -5.60 1.56
CA PHE A 103 6.98 -6.96 1.10
C PHE A 103 6.61 -7.84 2.30
N ASN A 104 5.48 -8.55 2.20
CA ASN A 104 4.93 -9.42 3.24
C ASN A 104 4.69 -10.85 2.71
N ASN A 105 5.40 -11.22 1.66
CA ASN A 105 5.38 -12.53 1.02
C ASN A 105 6.56 -13.38 1.56
N ASP A 106 6.62 -13.57 2.88
CA ASP A 106 7.77 -14.17 3.57
C ASP A 106 8.11 -15.64 3.30
N PRO A 107 7.18 -16.54 2.89
CA PRO A 107 7.52 -17.93 2.66
C PRO A 107 8.76 -18.12 1.76
N GLY A 108 9.69 -18.96 2.21
CA GLY A 108 10.97 -19.19 1.53
C GLY A 108 11.96 -18.00 1.57
N GLY A 109 11.66 -16.92 2.29
CA GLY A 109 12.45 -15.70 2.33
C GLY A 109 12.26 -14.81 1.09
N ALA A 110 11.13 -14.93 0.39
CA ALA A 110 10.89 -14.19 -0.85
C ALA A 110 10.78 -12.67 -0.63
N ALA A 111 10.18 -12.23 0.48
CA ALA A 111 9.99 -10.81 0.79
C ALA A 111 11.29 -9.99 0.72
N VAL A 112 12.37 -10.45 1.37
CA VAL A 112 13.66 -9.75 1.38
C VAL A 112 14.27 -9.68 -0.02
N ARG A 113 14.21 -10.78 -0.79
CA ARG A 113 14.77 -10.83 -2.14
C ARG A 113 14.02 -9.89 -3.09
N ASN A 114 12.69 -9.86 -3.00
CA ASN A 114 11.88 -8.98 -3.83
C ASN A 114 12.03 -7.52 -3.42
N ALA A 115 12.20 -7.22 -2.13
CA ALA A 115 12.49 -5.86 -1.66
C ALA A 115 13.83 -5.33 -2.20
N LEU A 116 14.88 -6.17 -2.19
CA LEU A 116 16.16 -5.83 -2.81
C LEU A 116 16.01 -5.58 -4.30
N ARG A 117 15.31 -6.47 -5.02
CA ARG A 117 15.07 -6.31 -6.46
C ARG A 117 14.28 -5.05 -6.77
N PHE A 118 13.25 -4.75 -5.99
CA PHE A 118 12.46 -3.52 -6.15
C PHE A 118 13.30 -2.26 -5.90
N THR A 119 14.26 -2.31 -4.97
CA THR A 119 15.21 -1.21 -4.74
C THR A 119 16.09 -0.98 -5.98
N GLU A 120 16.54 -2.04 -6.65
CA GLU A 120 17.31 -1.92 -7.89
C GLU A 120 16.48 -1.30 -9.02
N LEU A 121 15.22 -1.72 -9.17
CA LEU A 121 14.32 -1.22 -10.22
C LEU A 121 13.87 0.24 -9.99
N THR A 122 13.86 0.70 -8.73
CA THR A 122 13.44 2.06 -8.35
C THR A 122 14.61 3.02 -8.14
N ALA A 123 15.86 2.55 -8.28
CA ALA A 123 17.03 3.39 -8.20
C ALA A 123 17.01 4.46 -9.30
N ARG A 124 17.07 5.73 -8.91
CA ARG A 124 17.23 6.83 -9.86
C ARG A 124 18.65 6.77 -10.45
N PRO A 125 18.81 6.98 -11.77
CA PRO A 125 20.12 7.03 -12.42
C PRO A 125 20.99 8.19 -11.91
#